data_AF-A0A2U1P3P4-F1
#
_entry.id   AF-A0A2U1P3P4-F1
#
_cell.length_a   1.000
_cell.length_b   1.000
_cell.length_c   1.000
_cell.angle_alpha   90.00
_cell.angle_beta   90.00
_cell.angle_gamma   90.00
#
_symmetry.space_group_name_H-M   'P 1'
#
loop_
_entity.id
_entity.type
_entity.pdbx_description
1 polymer ?
#
loop_
_entity_poly.entity_id
_entity_poly.type
_entity_poly.pdbx_seq_one_letter_code
_entity_poly.pdbx_strand_id
1 'polypeptide(L)'
;MKCLLCMVENETHSHLFFNCAYSRRLWERLKPMALLNSISNNWASIISGVTNRPAVNKIWSVIQRLVFGASIYFVWQERNMRYHQHKVREVDVLFDLIVETVRMKVRGLNLKSTNDVIKASGIWNFPISKNVKYQDTVKELNGLNFFNDDHS
;
A
#
# COMPACT_ATOMS: atom_id res chain seq x y z
N MET A 1 4.86 -5.61 29.12
CA MET A 1 4.27 -4.26 29.12
C MET A 1 3.03 -4.29 28.23
N LYS A 2 1.92 -3.64 28.60
CA LYS A 2 0.71 -3.59 27.75
C LYS A 2 0.99 -2.77 26.49
N CYS A 3 0.38 -3.17 25.36
CA CYS A 3 0.49 -2.43 24.10
C CYS A 3 -0.21 -1.08 24.22
N LEU A 4 0.51 0.00 23.91
CA LEU A 4 -0.01 1.37 24.00
C LEU A 4 -1.02 1.73 22.90
N LEU A 5 -1.15 0.87 21.87
CA LEU A 5 -2.09 1.09 20.78
C LEU A 5 -3.51 0.61 21.12
N CYS A 6 -3.64 -0.58 21.72
CA CYS A 6 -4.95 -1.15 22.07
C CYS A 6 -5.23 -1.13 23.58
N MET A 7 -4.22 -1.06 24.44
CA MET A 7 -4.32 -1.17 25.90
C MET A 7 -4.92 -2.50 26.42
N VAL A 8 -5.07 -3.51 25.54
CA VAL A 8 -5.68 -4.82 25.87
C VAL A 8 -4.61 -5.89 26.10
N GLU A 9 -3.81 -6.20 25.08
CA GLU A 9 -2.83 -7.28 25.12
C GLU A 9 -1.42 -6.79 25.48
N ASN A 10 -0.52 -7.74 25.78
CA ASN A 10 0.89 -7.45 25.95
C ASN A 10 1.54 -7.05 24.62
N GLU A 11 2.39 -6.03 24.68
CA GLU A 11 3.17 -5.58 23.53
C GLU A 11 4.20 -6.64 23.15
N THR A 12 4.07 -7.16 21.93
CA THR A 12 5.10 -7.94 21.24
C THR A 12 5.31 -7.34 19.86
N HIS A 13 6.39 -7.70 19.18
CA HIS A 13 6.66 -7.21 17.83
C HIS A 13 5.52 -7.53 16.84
N SER A 14 5.08 -8.80 16.80
CA SER A 14 3.96 -9.23 15.95
C SER A 14 2.65 -8.56 16.34
N HIS A 15 2.40 -8.38 17.64
CA HIS A 15 1.21 -7.68 18.11
C HIS A 15 1.22 -6.22 17.70
N LEU A 16 2.30 -5.49 17.99
CA LEU A 16 2.41 -4.07 17.69
C LEU A 16 2.12 -3.75 16.22
N PHE A 17 2.71 -4.50 15.30
CA PHE A 17 2.65 -4.16 13.88
C PHE A 17 1.43 -4.71 13.13
N PHE A 18 0.94 -5.92 13.44
CA PHE A 18 -0.09 -6.54 12.60
C PHE A 18 -1.21 -7.31 13.33
N ASN A 19 -1.07 -7.66 14.61
CA ASN A 19 -2.16 -8.34 15.34
C ASN A 19 -2.97 -7.41 16.25
N CYS A 20 -2.41 -6.29 16.70
CA CYS A 20 -3.11 -5.29 17.50
C CYS A 20 -4.30 -4.75 16.71
N ALA A 21 -5.48 -4.65 17.34
CA ALA A 21 -6.69 -4.18 16.66
C ALA A 21 -6.50 -2.85 15.90
N TYR A 22 -5.72 -1.92 16.48
CA TYR A 22 -5.40 -0.63 15.86
C TYR A 22 -4.56 -0.79 14.59
N SER A 23 -3.41 -1.48 14.67
CA SER A 23 -2.49 -1.63 13.53
C SER A 23 -2.98 -2.65 12.50
N ARG A 24 -3.73 -3.66 12.93
CA ARG A 24 -4.41 -4.61 12.05
C ARG A 24 -5.43 -3.91 11.15
N ARG A 25 -6.31 -3.07 11.73
CA ARG A 25 -7.30 -2.29 10.97
C ARG A 25 -6.62 -1.38 9.95
N LEU A 26 -5.50 -0.76 10.34
CA LEU A 26 -4.67 0.04 9.43
C LEU A 26 -4.12 -0.81 8.28
N TRP A 27 -3.49 -1.94 8.59
CA TRP A 27 -2.88 -2.82 7.61
C TRP A 27 -3.89 -3.40 6.62
N GLU A 28 -5.06 -3.83 7.10
CA GLU A 28 -6.13 -4.37 6.26
C GLU A 28 -6.64 -3.37 5.21
N ARG A 29 -6.60 -2.06 5.51
CA ARG A 29 -6.93 -1.00 4.55
C ARG A 29 -5.80 -0.71 3.55
N LEU A 30 -4.54 -0.87 3.98
CA LEU A 30 -3.38 -0.61 3.14
C LEU A 30 -3.08 -1.75 2.15
N LYS A 31 -3.36 -3.01 2.53
CA LYS A 31 -3.17 -4.19 1.67
C LYS A 31 -3.76 -4.05 0.26
N PRO A 32 -5.02 -3.66 0.06
CA PRO A 32 -5.61 -3.54 -1.28
C PRO A 32 -4.91 -2.47 -2.13
N MET A 33 -4.41 -1.41 -1.51
CA MET A 33 -3.67 -0.36 -2.22
C MET A 33 -2.32 -0.85 -2.78
N ALA A 34 -1.78 -1.94 -2.23
CA ALA A 34 -0.50 -2.53 -2.64
C ALA A 34 -0.63 -3.90 -3.34
N LEU A 35 -1.86 -4.35 -3.65
CA LEU A 35 -2.15 -5.69 -4.17
C LEU A 35 -1.64 -6.82 -3.25
N LEU A 36 -1.77 -6.64 -1.93
CA LEU A 36 -1.33 -7.60 -0.91
C LEU A 36 -2.49 -8.34 -0.24
N ASN A 37 -3.70 -8.31 -0.82
CA ASN A 37 -4.91 -8.89 -0.22
C ASN A 37 -4.79 -10.38 0.12
N SER A 38 -4.01 -11.13 -0.66
CA SER A 38 -3.79 -12.57 -0.45
C SER A 38 -2.83 -12.89 0.69
N ILE A 39 -2.12 -11.89 1.22
CA ILE A 39 -1.20 -12.06 2.34
C ILE A 39 -1.99 -11.97 3.65
N SER A 40 -1.78 -12.96 4.50
CA SER A 40 -2.31 -12.98 5.86
C SER A 40 -1.74 -11.82 6.71
N ASN A 41 -2.37 -11.53 7.83
CA ASN A 41 -1.87 -10.49 8.74
C ASN A 41 -0.73 -11.00 9.65
N ASN A 42 -0.28 -12.25 9.48
CA ASN A 42 0.78 -12.78 10.33
C ASN A 42 2.14 -12.24 9.88
N TRP A 43 2.98 -11.89 10.85
CA TRP A 43 4.29 -11.28 10.63
C TRP A 43 5.16 -12.07 9.63
N ALA A 44 5.26 -13.39 9.81
CA ALA A 44 6.13 -14.24 8.99
C ALA A 44 5.71 -14.27 7.52
N SER A 45 4.40 -14.37 7.24
CA SER A 45 3.84 -14.35 5.90
C SER A 45 4.00 -12.98 5.24
N ILE A 46 3.91 -11.88 5.99
CA ILE A 46 4.15 -10.54 5.44
C ILE A 46 5.63 -10.38 5.05
N ILE A 47 6.56 -10.78 5.92
CA ILE A 47 7.99 -10.75 5.62
C ILE A 47 8.32 -11.62 4.40
N SER A 48 7.80 -12.84 4.35
CA SER A 48 7.99 -13.72 3.20
C SER A 48 7.40 -13.15 1.92
N GLY A 49 6.20 -12.55 2.01
CA GLY A 49 5.45 -12.05 0.87
C GLY A 49 5.89 -10.68 0.34
N VAL A 50 6.61 -9.88 1.14
CA VAL A 50 7.05 -8.53 0.74
C VAL A 50 8.57 -8.40 0.72
N THR A 51 9.24 -8.80 1.81
CA THR A 51 10.67 -8.53 2.00
C THR A 51 11.54 -9.55 1.26
N ASN A 52 11.22 -10.84 1.41
CA ASN A 52 12.04 -11.95 0.87
C ASN A 52 11.87 -12.16 -0.64
N ARG A 53 10.83 -11.58 -1.25
CA ARG A 53 10.67 -11.63 -2.71
C ARG A 53 11.74 -10.77 -3.38
N PRO A 54 12.36 -11.22 -4.48
CA PRO A 54 13.32 -10.40 -5.21
C PRO A 54 12.73 -9.03 -5.55
N ALA A 55 13.52 -7.97 -5.32
CA ALA A 55 13.16 -6.65 -5.77
C ALA A 55 13.22 -6.65 -7.31
N VAL A 56 12.06 -6.47 -7.94
CA VAL A 56 11.97 -6.33 -9.40
C VAL A 56 11.73 -4.86 -9.72
N ASN A 57 12.24 -4.39 -10.86
CA ASN A 57 12.04 -3.00 -11.31
C ASN A 57 10.63 -2.79 -11.88
N LYS A 58 9.61 -3.12 -11.08
CA LYS A 58 8.19 -2.94 -11.34
C LYS A 58 7.60 -2.07 -10.25
N ILE A 59 6.69 -1.18 -10.64
CA ILE A 59 6.03 -0.23 -9.73
C ILE A 59 5.39 -0.91 -8.52
N TRP A 60 4.74 -2.08 -8.71
CA TRP A 60 4.12 -2.81 -7.62
C TRP A 60 5.12 -3.34 -6.59
N SER A 61 6.31 -3.77 -7.00
CA SER A 61 7.37 -4.19 -6.06
C SER A 61 7.82 -3.01 -5.19
N VAL A 62 7.91 -1.82 -5.77
CA VAL A 62 8.24 -0.59 -5.05
C VAL A 62 7.12 -0.19 -4.10
N ILE A 63 5.87 -0.11 -4.57
CA ILE A 63 4.71 0.25 -3.76
C ILE A 63 4.55 -0.69 -2.56
N GLN A 64 4.67 -2.01 -2.76
CA GLN A 64 4.54 -3.00 -1.68
C GLN A 64 5.56 -2.77 -0.56
N ARG A 65 6.82 -2.49 -0.93
CA ARG A 65 7.90 -2.19 0.03
C ARG A 65 7.69 -0.84 0.71
N LEU A 66 7.24 0.17 -0.03
CA LEU A 66 6.93 1.50 0.52
C LEU A 66 5.78 1.42 1.54
N VAL A 67 4.69 0.74 1.20
CA VAL A 67 3.53 0.55 2.08
C VAL A 67 3.92 -0.22 3.33
N PHE A 68 4.66 -1.32 3.19
CA PHE A 68 5.12 -2.10 4.34
C PHE A 68 6.05 -1.29 5.25
N GLY A 69 7.06 -0.63 4.70
CA GLY A 69 7.98 0.21 5.46
C GLY A 69 7.29 1.40 6.13
N ALA A 70 6.42 2.10 5.42
CA ALA A 70 5.64 3.20 5.97
C ALA A 70 4.71 2.72 7.10
N SER A 71 4.06 1.56 6.94
CA SER A 71 3.20 0.98 7.98
C SER A 71 3.98 0.74 9.27
N ILE A 72 5.15 0.09 9.19
CA ILE A 72 6.01 -0.15 10.36
C ILE A 72 6.44 1.18 10.98
N TYR A 73 6.95 2.10 10.17
CA TYR A 73 7.46 3.38 10.66
C TYR A 73 6.38 4.19 11.40
N PHE A 74 5.21 4.36 10.79
CA PHE A 74 4.15 5.20 11.34
C PHE A 74 3.43 4.54 12.53
N VAL A 75 3.32 3.20 12.55
CA VAL A 75 2.83 2.47 13.74
C VAL A 75 3.80 2.63 14.90
N TRP A 76 5.11 2.48 14.65
CA TRP A 76 6.13 2.71 15.68
C TRP A 76 6.15 4.15 16.17
N GLN A 77 6.05 5.12 15.25
CA GLN A 77 5.93 6.54 15.59
C GLN A 77 4.70 6.80 16.46
N GLU A 78 3.54 6.25 16.12
CA GLU A 78 2.30 6.38 16.89
C GLU A 78 2.47 5.85 18.31
N ARG A 79 3.01 4.64 18.45
CA ARG A 79 3.30 4.04 19.76
C ARG A 79 4.19 4.95 20.60
N ASN A 80 5.23 5.54 20.02
CA ASN A 80 6.13 6.44 20.72
C ASN A 80 5.50 7.78 21.07
N MET A 81 4.64 8.34 20.22
CA MET A 81 3.91 9.56 20.57
C MET A 81 2.94 9.33 21.72
N ARG A 82 2.27 8.17 21.78
CA ARG A 82 1.43 7.81 22.93
C ARG A 82 2.25 7.69 24.21
N TYR A 83 3.45 7.10 24.14
CA TYR A 83 4.35 6.95 25.29
C TYR A 83 4.91 8.28 25.79
N HIS A 84 5.47 9.11 24.90
CA HIS A 84 6.21 10.31 25.30
C HIS A 84 5.33 11.57 25.41
N GLN A 85 4.30 11.68 24.56
CA GLN A 85 3.52 12.90 24.41
C GLN A 85 2.06 12.74 24.85
N HIS A 86 1.63 11.51 25.20
CA HIS A 86 0.24 11.19 25.54
C HIS A 86 -0.77 11.63 24.46
N LYS A 87 -0.30 11.70 23.20
CA LYS A 87 -1.13 12.04 22.03
C LYS A 87 -1.56 10.77 21.33
N VAL A 88 -2.82 10.73 20.93
CA VAL A 88 -3.44 9.61 20.23
C VAL A 88 -3.95 10.12 18.88
N ARG A 89 -3.59 9.43 17.80
CA ARG A 89 -4.25 9.60 16.50
C ARG A 89 -5.18 8.43 16.23
N GLU A 90 -6.27 8.73 15.53
CA GLU A 90 -7.17 7.73 14.99
C GLU A 90 -6.50 6.97 13.83
N VAL A 91 -6.98 5.74 13.60
CA VAL A 91 -6.49 4.89 12.51
C VAL A 91 -6.61 5.58 11.15
N ASP A 92 -7.69 6.35 10.95
CA ASP A 92 -7.94 7.07 9.70
C ASP A 92 -6.89 8.15 9.43
N VAL A 93 -6.51 8.91 10.45
CA VAL A 93 -5.46 9.94 10.34
C VAL A 93 -4.12 9.30 9.98
N LEU A 94 -3.79 8.16 10.61
CA LEU A 94 -2.54 7.46 10.33
C LEU A 94 -2.54 6.83 8.93
N PHE A 95 -3.69 6.33 8.47
CA PHE A 95 -3.90 5.82 7.12
C PHE A 95 -3.63 6.90 6.08
N ASP A 96 -4.26 8.07 6.21
CA ASP A 96 -4.09 9.17 5.26
C ASP A 96 -2.63 9.65 5.19
N LEU A 97 -1.95 9.71 6.34
CA LEU A 97 -0.54 10.07 6.42
C LEU A 97 0.37 9.06 5.70
N ILE A 98 0.10 7.77 5.85
CA ILE A 98 0.83 6.72 5.12
C ILE A 98 0.56 6.83 3.62
N VAL A 99 -0.71 6.97 3.23
CA VAL A 99 -1.11 7.04 1.83
C VAL A 99 -0.44 8.22 1.13
N GLU A 100 -0.47 9.40 1.74
CA GLU A 100 0.18 10.59 1.18
C GLU A 100 1.69 10.43 1.11
N THR A 101 2.31 9.87 2.16
CA THR A 101 3.76 9.62 2.18
C THR A 101 4.19 8.68 1.04
N VAL A 102 3.45 7.60 0.81
CA VAL A 102 3.73 6.65 -0.27
C VAL A 102 3.47 7.29 -1.64
N ARG A 103 2.35 8.01 -1.80
CA ARG A 103 2.02 8.75 -3.04
C ARG A 103 3.13 9.71 -3.42
N MET A 104 3.63 10.50 -2.48
CA MET A 104 4.72 11.46 -2.71
C MET A 104 6.02 10.78 -3.08
N LYS A 105 6.35 9.64 -2.43
CA LYS A 105 7.53 8.85 -2.81
C LYS A 105 7.41 8.27 -4.22
N VAL A 106 6.24 7.75 -4.59
CA VAL A 106 6.00 7.21 -5.94
C VAL A 106 6.10 8.29 -7.01
N ARG A 107 5.58 9.49 -6.75
CA ARG A 107 5.68 10.65 -7.65
C ARG A 107 7.13 11.06 -7.96
N GLY A 108 8.05 10.84 -7.02
CA GLY A 108 9.47 11.13 -7.20
C GLY A 108 10.23 10.11 -8.05
N LEU A 109 9.58 9.04 -8.52
CA LEU A 109 10.22 7.98 -9.30
C LEU A 109 10.12 8.26 -10.81
N ASN A 110 11.15 7.85 -11.55
CA ASN A 110 11.12 7.83 -13.01
C ASN A 110 10.39 6.57 -13.49
N LEU A 111 9.08 6.70 -13.73
CA LEU A 111 8.21 5.58 -14.10
C LEU A 111 8.15 5.37 -15.62
N LYS A 112 8.34 4.13 -16.06
CA LYS A 112 8.07 3.72 -17.45
C LYS A 112 6.57 3.60 -17.69
N SER A 113 6.12 3.93 -18.89
CA SER A 113 4.73 3.74 -19.35
C SER A 113 4.40 2.25 -19.44
N THR A 114 3.80 1.68 -18.40
CA THR A 114 3.34 0.29 -18.38
C THR A 114 1.91 0.21 -17.83
N ASN A 115 1.19 -0.87 -18.17
CA ASN A 115 -0.16 -1.10 -17.65
C ASN A 115 -0.18 -1.15 -16.11
N ASP A 116 0.90 -1.63 -15.48
CA ASP A 116 1.03 -1.63 -14.02
C ASP A 116 1.09 -0.20 -13.45
N VAL A 117 1.77 0.73 -14.13
CA VAL A 117 1.85 2.14 -13.73
C VAL A 117 0.51 2.84 -13.89
N ILE A 118 -0.24 2.54 -14.95
CA ILE A 118 -1.58 3.09 -15.16
C ILE A 118 -2.55 2.59 -14.07
N LYS A 119 -2.56 1.29 -13.78
CA LYS A 119 -3.36 0.73 -12.68
C LYS A 119 -2.96 1.32 -11.33
N ALA A 120 -1.66 1.45 -11.07
CA ALA A 120 -1.17 2.07 -9.85
C ALA A 120 -1.59 3.55 -9.75
N SER A 121 -1.58 4.29 -10.86
CA SER A 121 -2.04 5.68 -10.92
C SER A 121 -3.51 5.81 -10.55
N GLY A 122 -4.37 4.90 -11.00
CA GLY A 122 -5.78 4.88 -10.61
C GLY A 122 -5.99 4.65 -9.11
N ILE A 123 -5.25 3.72 -8.51
CA ILE A 123 -5.36 3.39 -7.07
C ILE A 123 -4.76 4.49 -6.18
N TRP A 124 -3.59 5.02 -6.56
CA TRP A 124 -2.83 5.95 -5.74
C TRP A 124 -3.08 7.42 -6.09
N ASN A 125 -3.86 7.68 -7.13
CA ASN A 125 -4.21 9.00 -7.64
C ASN A 125 -2.99 9.91 -7.88
N PHE A 126 -1.94 9.38 -8.52
CA PHE A 126 -0.79 10.16 -8.95
C PHE A 126 -0.83 10.43 -10.46
N PRO A 127 -0.31 11.58 -10.92
CA PRO A 127 -0.35 11.94 -12.33
C PRO A 127 0.57 11.03 -13.15
N ILE A 128 0.10 10.66 -14.34
CA ILE A 128 0.88 9.99 -15.38
C ILE A 128 1.00 10.89 -16.61
N SER A 129 2.05 10.72 -17.41
CA SER A 129 2.24 11.51 -18.64
C SER A 129 1.05 11.32 -19.59
N LYS A 130 0.60 12.42 -20.22
CA LYS A 130 -0.56 12.43 -21.13
C LYS A 130 -0.42 11.43 -22.29
N ASN A 131 0.80 11.23 -22.78
CA ASN A 131 1.08 10.27 -23.86
C ASN A 131 0.79 8.83 -23.46
N VAL A 132 1.02 8.48 -22.19
CA VAL A 132 0.74 7.14 -21.64
C VAL A 132 -0.76 6.90 -21.58
N LYS A 133 -1.51 7.91 -21.11
CA LYS A 133 -2.97 7.85 -21.02
C LYS A 133 -3.61 7.67 -22.40
N TYR A 134 -3.13 8.39 -23.42
CA TYR A 134 -3.60 8.24 -24.80
C TYR A 134 -3.35 6.83 -25.37
N GLN A 135 -2.14 6.29 -25.18
CA GLN A 135 -1.80 4.94 -25.65
C GLN A 135 -2.67 3.86 -25.00
N ASP A 136 -3.02 4.02 -23.72
CA ASP A 136 -3.90 3.08 -23.01
C ASP A 136 -5.34 3.15 -23.53
N THR A 137 -5.89 4.36 -23.66
CA THR A 137 -7.23 4.56 -24.23
C THR A 137 -7.34 4.02 -25.66
N VAL A 138 -6.31 4.20 -26.50
CA VAL A 138 -6.30 3.63 -27.86
C VAL A 138 -6.24 2.10 -27.82
N LYS A 139 -5.51 1.48 -26.89
CA LYS A 139 -5.48 0.03 -26.72
C LYS A 139 -6.84 -0.53 -26.27
N GLU A 140 -7.53 0.14 -25.35
CA GLU A 140 -8.88 -0.25 -24.92
C GLU A 140 -9.88 -0.18 -26.08
N LEU A 141 -9.87 0.92 -26.85
CA LEU A 141 -10.74 1.08 -28.02
C LEU A 141 -10.44 0.03 -29.10
N ASN A 142 -9.17 -0.26 -29.38
CA ASN A 142 -8.79 -1.28 -30.34
C ASN A 142 -9.13 -2.70 -29.85
N GLY A 143 -9.08 -2.97 -28.55
CA GLY A 143 -9.50 -4.26 -27.97
C GLY A 143 -11.01 -4.47 -27.98
N LEU A 144 -11.80 -3.39 -27.90
CA LEU A 144 -13.27 -3.42 -28.04
C LEU A 144 -13.72 -3.61 -29.50
N ASN A 145 -12.89 -3.21 -30.47
CA ASN A 145 -13.21 -3.35 -31.89
C ASN A 145 -13.07 -4.79 -32.44
N PHE A 146 -12.50 -5.74 -31.68
CA PHE A 146 -12.36 -7.14 -32.13
C PHE A 146 -13.53 -8.05 -31.72
N PHE A 147 -14.54 -7.56 -31.00
CA PHE A 147 -15.69 -8.36 -30.53
C PHE A 147 -17.03 -8.06 -31.24
N ASN A 148 -17.04 -7.21 -32.28
CA ASN A 148 -18.28 -6.79 -32.95
C ASN A 148 -18.44 -7.26 -34.40
N ASP A 149 -17.57 -8.14 -34.92
CA ASP A 149 -17.60 -8.59 -36.33
C ASP A 149 -17.84 -10.10 -36.50
N ASP A 150 -18.58 -10.75 -35.60
CA ASP A 150 -19.09 -12.11 -35.84
C ASP A 150 -20.55 -12.21 -35.40
N HIS A 151 -21.49 -11.96 -36.32
CA HIS A 151 -22.74 -12.72 -36.51
C HIS A 151 -23.48 -12.15 -37.74
N SER A 152 -23.22 -12.79 -38.89
CA SER A 152 -24.17 -12.91 -40.00
C SER A 152 -25.10 -14.09 -39.77
#